data_AF-A0A6P0M8J9-F1
#
_entry.id   AF-A0A6P0M8J9-F1
#
_cell.length_a   1.000
_cell.length_b   1.000
_cell.length_c   1.000
_cell.angle_alpha   90.00
_cell.angle_beta   90.00
_cell.angle_gamma   90.00
#
_symmetry.space_group_name_H-M   'P 1'
#
loop_
_entity.id
_entity.type
_entity.pdbx_description
1 polymer ?
#
loop_
_entity_poly.entity_id
_entity_poly.type
_entity_poly.pdbx_seq_one_letter_code
_entity_poly.pdbx_strand_id
1 'polypeptide(L)'
;MTSKLAIALIAISVFDLSAKGVSAASITPINLDDLTLGATITGPVGPTVDASLINGDGNSLGDLTSSVSCPIGFLSCVPPQNPPGTIYTYIHKVTPGVEFPNDPPFPQPDGLLAFDDVNQFGLEFKAEGFTGVAGYSFGEAKQALGSSGEFSIKLDQDGSLVWSVVGGSDWSTNSDTPETISFFWQTTQPPIGPFGRFTAKNDTQSGTGNGPLPLAVPVPEPMSSQGLLALGFLGLGLVLKRRIGSSLF
;
A
#
# COMPACT_ATOMS: atom_id res chain seq x y z
N MET A 1 -25.23 -72.52 9.18
CA MET A 1 -23.86 -72.05 8.92
C MET A 1 -23.87 -71.21 7.66
N THR A 2 -24.01 -69.90 7.80
CA THR A 2 -23.96 -68.93 6.70
C THR A 2 -23.21 -67.70 7.19
N SER A 3 -22.06 -67.47 6.58
CA SER A 3 -21.13 -66.38 6.86
C SER A 3 -21.72 -65.06 6.35
N LYS A 4 -21.78 -64.02 7.20
CA LYS A 4 -22.10 -62.65 6.78
C LYS A 4 -20.83 -61.82 6.89
N LEU A 5 -20.29 -61.48 5.73
CA LEU A 5 -19.21 -60.52 5.52
C LEU A 5 -19.77 -59.12 5.81
N ALA A 6 -19.20 -58.40 6.78
CA ALA A 6 -19.50 -57.00 7.02
C ALA A 6 -18.44 -56.14 6.32
N ILE A 7 -18.85 -55.43 5.28
CA ILE A 7 -18.04 -54.44 4.56
C ILE A 7 -18.13 -53.13 5.35
N ALA A 8 -17.02 -52.67 5.92
CA ALA A 8 -16.92 -51.36 6.54
C ALA A 8 -16.68 -50.31 5.43
N LEU A 9 -17.65 -49.43 5.19
CA LEU A 9 -17.44 -48.22 4.40
C LEU A 9 -16.66 -47.21 5.25
N ILE A 10 -15.45 -46.88 4.81
CA ILE A 10 -14.69 -45.74 5.32
C ILE A 10 -15.19 -44.51 4.56
N ALA A 11 -15.95 -43.66 5.25
CA ALA A 11 -16.32 -42.34 4.73
C ALA A 11 -15.07 -41.45 4.74
N ILE A 12 -14.57 -41.11 3.55
CA ILE A 12 -13.53 -40.11 3.37
C ILE A 12 -14.21 -38.75 3.53
N SER A 13 -14.04 -38.14 4.70
CA SER A 13 -14.41 -36.75 4.94
C SER A 13 -13.54 -35.84 4.07
N VAL A 14 -14.15 -35.28 3.04
CA VAL A 14 -13.57 -34.16 2.29
C VAL A 14 -13.59 -32.97 3.25
N PHE A 15 -12.42 -32.59 3.75
CA PHE A 15 -12.28 -31.31 4.44
C PHE A 15 -12.40 -30.22 3.38
N ASP A 16 -13.58 -29.62 3.29
CA ASP A 16 -13.77 -28.35 2.60
C ASP A 16 -12.83 -27.32 3.24
N LEU A 17 -11.70 -27.06 2.60
CA LEU A 17 -10.90 -25.87 2.82
C LEU A 17 -11.73 -24.68 2.29
N SER A 18 -12.75 -24.29 3.04
CA SER A 18 -13.40 -23.00 2.82
C SER A 18 -12.34 -21.92 3.00
N ALA A 19 -11.89 -21.35 1.89
CA ALA A 19 -11.11 -20.12 1.90
C ALA A 19 -11.92 -19.09 2.70
N LYS A 20 -11.49 -18.79 3.93
CA LYS A 20 -12.05 -17.68 4.68
C LYS A 20 -11.78 -16.43 3.85
N GLY A 21 -12.82 -15.89 3.21
CA GLY A 21 -12.74 -14.60 2.58
C GLY A 21 -12.19 -13.60 3.58
N VAL A 22 -11.09 -12.94 3.24
CA VAL A 22 -10.62 -11.80 4.01
C VAL A 22 -11.71 -10.75 3.89
N SER A 23 -12.40 -10.48 5.00
CA SER A 23 -13.35 -9.37 5.06
C SER A 23 -12.57 -8.07 4.88
N ALA A 24 -13.12 -7.11 4.13
CA ALA A 24 -12.57 -5.76 4.09
C ALA A 24 -12.38 -5.24 5.53
N ALA A 25 -11.23 -4.61 5.79
CA ALA A 25 -10.85 -4.14 7.12
C ALA A 25 -10.95 -2.62 7.17
N SER A 26 -11.74 -2.10 8.12
CA SER A 26 -11.81 -0.67 8.39
C SER A 26 -10.52 -0.20 9.06
N ILE A 27 -9.96 0.91 8.58
CA ILE A 27 -8.77 1.56 9.13
C ILE A 27 -9.20 2.83 9.85
N THR A 28 -8.67 3.05 11.05
CA THR A 28 -8.87 4.32 11.78
C THR A 28 -8.02 5.40 11.11
N PRO A 29 -8.62 6.48 10.57
CA PRO A 29 -7.86 7.51 9.87
C PRO A 29 -6.90 8.22 10.82
N ILE A 30 -5.68 8.44 10.35
CA ILE A 30 -4.69 9.29 11.01
C ILE A 30 -4.66 10.65 10.31
N ASN A 31 -4.48 11.71 11.09
CA ASN A 31 -4.34 13.05 10.54
C ASN A 31 -2.95 13.24 9.93
N LEU A 32 -2.89 13.55 8.63
CA LEU A 32 -1.64 13.84 7.94
C LEU A 32 -0.94 15.08 8.52
N ASP A 33 -1.71 16.06 8.98
CA ASP A 33 -1.18 17.35 9.47
C ASP A 33 -0.32 17.18 10.74
N ASP A 34 -0.51 16.06 11.46
CA ASP A 34 0.22 15.73 12.67
C ASP A 34 1.49 14.89 12.37
N LEU A 35 1.69 14.45 11.12
CA LEU A 35 2.87 13.69 10.73
C LEU A 35 4.05 14.61 10.42
N THR A 36 5.17 14.36 11.09
CA THR A 36 6.46 14.93 10.68
C THR A 36 7.18 13.94 9.78
N LEU A 37 7.45 14.35 8.54
CA LEU A 37 8.10 13.53 7.52
C LEU A 37 9.58 13.89 7.37
N GLY A 38 10.38 12.93 6.92
CA GLY A 38 11.77 13.16 6.52
C GLY A 38 11.90 13.57 5.06
N ALA A 39 13.08 13.35 4.48
CA ALA A 39 13.32 13.63 3.07
C ALA A 39 12.36 12.88 2.13
N THR A 40 11.95 13.56 1.07
CA THR A 40 11.18 13.00 -0.05
C THR A 40 12.11 12.32 -1.05
N ILE A 41 11.66 11.20 -1.62
CA ILE A 41 12.35 10.51 -2.72
C ILE A 41 12.34 11.41 -3.95
N THR A 42 13.48 11.61 -4.59
CA THR A 42 13.55 12.15 -5.95
C THR A 42 13.52 10.97 -6.93
N GLY A 43 12.38 10.75 -7.57
CA GLY A 43 12.16 9.69 -8.54
C GLY A 43 12.56 10.09 -9.98
N PRO A 44 12.23 9.24 -10.97
CA PRO A 44 12.60 9.46 -12.37
C PRO A 44 12.03 10.74 -13.01
N VAL A 45 10.90 11.23 -12.48
CA VAL A 45 10.21 12.44 -12.96
C VAL A 45 10.36 13.64 -12.01
N GLY A 46 11.06 13.47 -10.89
CA GLY A 46 11.21 14.52 -9.87
C GLY A 46 10.81 14.06 -8.46
N PRO A 47 10.72 15.00 -7.50
CA PRO A 47 10.30 14.72 -6.13
C PRO A 47 8.78 14.48 -6.01
N THR A 48 8.01 14.95 -6.98
CA THR A 48 6.58 14.69 -7.16
C THR A 48 6.36 13.95 -8.47
N VAL A 49 5.17 13.35 -8.59
CA VAL A 49 4.59 12.85 -9.82
C VAL A 49 3.31 13.64 -10.02
N ASP A 50 3.31 14.55 -10.99
CA ASP A 50 2.18 15.40 -11.33
C ASP A 50 1.47 14.83 -12.58
N ALA A 51 0.21 14.42 -12.40
CA ALA A 51 -0.59 13.74 -13.42
C ALA A 51 -2.08 14.13 -13.35
N SER A 52 -2.78 14.19 -14.48
CA SER A 52 -4.22 14.37 -14.52
C SER A 52 -4.98 13.12 -14.09
N LEU A 53 -6.18 13.31 -13.56
CA LEU A 53 -7.23 12.31 -13.39
C LEU A 53 -8.05 12.20 -14.67
N ILE A 54 -7.72 11.24 -15.53
CA ILE A 54 -8.29 11.12 -16.88
C ILE A 54 -9.46 10.14 -16.89
N ASN A 55 -10.58 10.54 -17.47
CA ASN A 55 -11.76 9.68 -17.62
C ASN A 55 -11.68 8.77 -18.86
N GLY A 56 -12.71 7.93 -19.07
CA GLY A 56 -12.74 6.98 -20.20
C GLY A 56 -12.75 7.62 -21.60
N ASP A 57 -13.12 8.89 -21.70
CA ASP A 57 -13.14 9.66 -22.96
C ASP A 57 -11.85 10.46 -23.19
N GLY A 58 -10.89 10.39 -22.26
CA GLY A 58 -9.61 11.10 -22.36
C GLY A 58 -9.64 12.55 -21.85
N ASN A 59 -10.72 12.99 -21.20
CA ASN A 59 -10.79 14.31 -20.59
C ASN A 59 -10.24 14.28 -19.16
N SER A 60 -9.63 15.38 -18.74
CA SER A 60 -9.26 15.60 -17.35
C SER A 60 -10.48 15.88 -16.49
N LEU A 61 -10.47 15.31 -15.29
CA LEU A 61 -11.41 15.59 -14.22
C LEU A 61 -10.76 16.37 -13.07
N GLY A 62 -9.45 16.62 -13.10
CA GLY A 62 -8.71 17.10 -11.94
C GLY A 62 -7.26 16.67 -11.97
N ASP A 63 -6.51 17.07 -10.97
CA ASP A 63 -5.09 16.73 -10.82
C ASP A 63 -4.82 15.79 -9.66
N LEU A 64 -3.78 14.99 -9.84
CA LEU A 64 -3.16 14.12 -8.86
C LEU A 64 -1.67 14.44 -8.76
N THR A 65 -1.26 15.00 -7.63
CA THR A 65 0.15 15.17 -7.28
C THR A 65 0.54 14.16 -6.22
N SER A 66 1.51 13.30 -6.53
CA SER A 66 1.93 12.23 -5.63
C SER A 66 3.39 12.36 -5.22
N SER A 67 3.73 11.98 -3.99
CA SER A 67 5.11 11.94 -3.50
C SER A 67 5.31 10.80 -2.51
N VAL A 68 6.57 10.43 -2.26
CA VAL A 68 6.93 9.40 -1.27
C VAL A 68 8.03 9.93 -0.38
N SER A 69 7.82 9.88 0.93
CA SER A 69 8.77 10.39 1.92
C SER A 69 9.23 9.31 2.90
N CYS A 70 10.48 9.41 3.32
CA CYS A 70 11.04 8.61 4.40
C CYS A 70 10.53 9.11 5.77
N PRO A 71 10.74 8.32 6.85
CA PRO A 71 10.43 8.76 8.21
C PRO A 71 11.26 9.98 8.61
N ILE A 72 10.81 10.68 9.66
CA ILE A 72 11.57 11.76 10.30
C ILE A 72 13.01 11.35 10.59
N GLY A 73 13.96 12.27 10.40
CA GLY A 73 15.39 12.05 10.63
C GLY A 73 16.19 11.63 9.40
N PHE A 74 15.54 11.22 8.31
CA PHE A 74 16.20 11.00 7.03
C PHE A 74 16.51 12.35 6.35
N LEU A 75 17.80 12.68 6.20
CA LEU A 75 18.26 13.86 5.44
C LEU A 75 18.27 13.61 3.92
N SER A 76 18.32 12.35 3.52
CA SER A 76 18.19 11.88 2.13
C SER A 76 17.34 10.60 2.13
N CYS A 77 16.42 10.47 1.19
CA CYS A 77 15.59 9.28 1.05
C CYS A 77 15.93 8.56 -0.26
N VAL A 78 16.79 7.55 -0.17
CA VAL A 78 17.31 6.82 -1.34
C VAL A 78 17.04 5.34 -1.10
N PRO A 79 15.94 4.77 -1.63
CA PRO A 79 15.50 3.43 -1.26
C PRO A 79 16.54 2.32 -1.33
N PRO A 80 17.42 2.26 -2.36
CA PRO A 80 18.48 1.25 -2.39
C PRO A 80 19.54 1.36 -1.28
N GLN A 81 19.62 2.52 -0.61
CA GLN A 81 20.58 2.82 0.46
C GLN A 81 19.91 2.92 1.83
N ASN A 82 18.58 2.97 1.87
CA ASN A 82 17.83 3.06 3.11
C ASN A 82 17.95 1.75 3.91
N PRO A 83 17.92 1.80 5.25
CA PRO A 83 17.92 0.60 6.08
C PRO A 83 16.77 -0.37 5.72
N PRO A 84 16.99 -1.70 5.82
CA PRO A 84 15.91 -2.67 5.69
C PRO A 84 14.77 -2.38 6.67
N GLY A 85 13.52 -2.51 6.20
CA GLY A 85 12.35 -2.22 7.01
C GLY A 85 12.00 -0.72 7.15
N THR A 86 12.66 0.16 6.37
CA THR A 86 12.25 1.57 6.27
C THR A 86 10.78 1.67 5.87
N ILE A 87 10.02 2.50 6.60
CA ILE A 87 8.62 2.80 6.32
C ILE A 87 8.57 4.02 5.41
N TYR A 88 7.89 3.89 4.28
CA TYR A 88 7.66 4.94 3.31
C TYR A 88 6.23 5.47 3.45
N THR A 89 6.08 6.79 3.50
CA THR A 89 4.77 7.46 3.47
C THR A 89 4.50 7.92 2.05
N TYR A 90 3.49 7.34 1.41
CA TYR A 90 2.99 7.74 0.10
C TYR A 90 1.90 8.77 0.31
N ILE A 91 2.01 9.93 -0.33
CA ILE A 91 1.07 11.04 -0.21
C ILE A 91 0.51 11.36 -1.59
N HIS A 92 -0.79 11.57 -1.65
CA HIS A 92 -1.54 11.84 -2.87
C HIS A 92 -2.42 13.06 -2.64
N LYS A 93 -2.09 14.16 -3.31
CA LYS A 93 -2.91 15.37 -3.33
C LYS A 93 -3.84 15.28 -4.52
N VAL A 94 -5.13 15.37 -4.26
CA VAL A 94 -6.16 15.32 -5.29
C VAL A 94 -6.84 16.67 -5.34
N THR A 95 -7.00 17.23 -6.53
CA THR A 95 -7.71 18.50 -6.75
C THR A 95 -8.70 18.31 -7.90
N PRO A 96 -10.00 18.19 -7.63
CA PRO A 96 -11.02 18.03 -8.67
C PRO A 96 -11.12 19.28 -9.55
N GLY A 97 -11.61 19.15 -10.80
CA GLY A 97 -12.05 20.28 -11.63
C GLY A 97 -10.96 21.28 -12.05
N VAL A 98 -9.68 20.90 -11.93
CA VAL A 98 -8.52 21.69 -12.37
C VAL A 98 -7.62 20.89 -13.30
N GLU A 99 -6.76 21.58 -14.03
CA GLU A 99 -5.74 20.96 -14.87
C GLU A 99 -4.48 21.84 -14.88
N PHE A 100 -3.50 21.43 -14.09
CA PHE A 100 -2.15 22.00 -14.02
C PHE A 100 -1.21 21.23 -14.96
N PRO A 101 0.00 21.78 -15.25
CA PRO A 101 0.96 21.08 -16.09
C PRO A 101 1.39 19.73 -15.49
N ASN A 102 1.33 18.68 -16.30
CA ASN A 102 1.78 17.34 -15.93
C ASN A 102 3.28 17.13 -16.17
N ASP A 103 3.88 16.22 -15.40
CA ASP A 103 5.26 15.78 -15.61
C ASP A 103 5.37 14.94 -16.91
N PRO A 104 6.39 15.14 -17.75
CA PRO A 104 6.69 14.19 -18.82
C PRO A 104 7.04 12.81 -18.24
N PRO A 105 6.51 11.69 -18.79
CA PRO A 105 5.79 11.58 -20.06
C PRO A 105 4.25 11.51 -19.92
N PHE A 106 3.67 11.94 -18.80
CA PHE A 106 2.22 11.88 -18.62
C PHE A 106 1.50 12.78 -19.63
N PRO A 107 0.36 12.34 -20.16
CA PRO A 107 -0.40 13.12 -21.11
C PRO A 107 -0.93 14.40 -20.43
N GLN A 108 -1.01 15.48 -21.22
CA GLN A 108 -1.73 16.69 -20.88
C GLN A 108 -3.06 16.68 -21.66
N PRO A 109 -4.21 16.39 -21.03
CA PRO A 109 -5.49 16.43 -21.72
C PRO A 109 -5.84 17.84 -22.22
N ASP A 110 -6.38 17.94 -23.43
CA ASP A 110 -6.89 19.22 -23.97
C ASP A 110 -8.25 19.60 -23.37
N GLY A 111 -9.01 18.62 -22.90
CA GLY A 111 -10.34 18.79 -22.32
C GLY A 111 -10.33 18.70 -20.80
N LEU A 112 -10.99 19.66 -20.14
CA LEU A 112 -11.27 19.67 -18.71
C LEU A 112 -12.77 19.64 -18.48
N LEU A 113 -13.24 18.70 -17.66
CA LEU A 113 -14.63 18.61 -17.23
C LEU A 113 -14.76 19.02 -15.77
N ALA A 114 -15.92 19.57 -15.41
CA ALA A 114 -16.29 19.76 -14.02
C ALA A 114 -16.32 18.40 -13.31
N PHE A 115 -15.78 18.37 -12.10
CA PHE A 115 -15.73 17.17 -11.28
C PHE A 115 -16.15 17.50 -9.86
N ASP A 116 -17.44 17.74 -9.74
CA ASP A 116 -18.09 18.10 -8.49
C ASP A 116 -18.46 16.83 -7.69
N ASP A 117 -18.70 16.99 -6.39
CA ASP A 117 -19.21 15.98 -5.50
C ASP A 117 -18.32 14.71 -5.42
N VAL A 118 -17.01 14.90 -5.49
CA VAL A 118 -16.04 13.79 -5.39
C VAL A 118 -16.18 13.12 -4.03
N ASN A 119 -16.53 11.84 -4.03
CA ASN A 119 -16.90 11.12 -2.82
C ASN A 119 -15.98 9.93 -2.50
N GLN A 120 -15.05 9.60 -3.38
CA GLN A 120 -14.09 8.52 -3.17
C GLN A 120 -12.75 8.77 -3.86
N PHE A 121 -11.68 8.39 -3.16
CA PHE A 121 -10.32 8.24 -3.69
C PHE A 121 -9.81 6.82 -3.38
N GLY A 122 -8.98 6.23 -4.24
CA GLY A 122 -8.48 4.87 -4.00
C GLY A 122 -7.33 4.41 -4.88
N LEU A 123 -6.75 3.28 -4.50
CA LEU A 123 -5.72 2.56 -5.26
C LEU A 123 -6.38 1.56 -6.22
N GLU A 124 -5.86 1.42 -7.43
CA GLU A 124 -6.24 0.33 -8.35
C GLU A 124 -5.21 -0.81 -8.33
N PHE A 125 -4.46 -0.93 -7.24
CA PHE A 125 -3.47 -1.95 -6.99
C PHE A 125 -3.46 -2.31 -5.50
N LYS A 126 -2.91 -3.48 -5.17
CA LYS A 126 -2.76 -3.93 -3.80
C LYS A 126 -1.74 -3.06 -3.05
N ALA A 127 -2.08 -2.62 -1.84
CA ALA A 127 -1.21 -1.89 -0.94
C ALA A 127 -0.11 -2.82 -0.36
N GLU A 128 0.86 -3.18 -1.20
CA GLU A 128 1.92 -4.11 -0.83
C GLU A 128 2.75 -3.57 0.34
N GLY A 129 2.98 -4.43 1.34
CA GLY A 129 3.68 -4.05 2.58
C GLY A 129 2.98 -3.01 3.44
N PHE A 130 1.68 -2.79 3.26
CA PHE A 130 0.88 -1.88 4.08
C PHE A 130 1.04 -2.14 5.57
N THR A 131 1.33 -1.09 6.33
CA THR A 131 1.61 -1.17 7.78
C THR A 131 0.34 -1.13 8.64
N GLY A 132 -0.83 -0.94 8.04
CA GLY A 132 -2.07 -0.63 8.75
C GLY A 132 -2.28 0.86 9.02
N VAL A 133 -1.35 1.73 8.61
CA VAL A 133 -1.43 3.18 8.83
C VAL A 133 -1.79 3.90 7.52
N ALA A 134 -2.96 4.51 7.50
CA ALA A 134 -3.45 5.37 6.43
C ALA A 134 -4.28 6.53 7.00
N GLY A 135 -4.43 7.57 6.20
CA GLY A 135 -5.06 8.79 6.65
C GLY A 135 -5.23 9.82 5.56
N TYR A 136 -5.53 11.05 5.98
CA TYR A 136 -5.70 12.22 5.13
C TYR A 136 -5.46 13.49 5.95
N SER A 137 -5.32 14.65 5.31
CA SER A 137 -5.26 15.94 6.01
C SER A 137 -6.63 16.33 6.54
N PHE A 138 -6.77 16.41 7.86
CA PHE A 138 -8.04 16.78 8.48
C PHE A 138 -8.34 18.27 8.27
N GLY A 139 -7.29 19.10 8.22
CA GLY A 139 -7.41 20.52 7.92
C GLY A 139 -7.92 20.77 6.50
N GLU A 140 -7.38 20.07 5.51
CA GLU A 140 -7.83 20.18 4.12
C GLU A 140 -9.24 19.61 3.93
N ALA A 141 -9.53 18.45 4.51
CA ALA A 141 -10.88 17.87 4.47
C ALA A 141 -11.94 18.82 5.08
N LYS A 142 -11.63 19.51 6.18
CA LYS A 142 -12.55 20.49 6.76
C LYS A 142 -12.75 21.74 5.92
N GLN A 143 -11.74 22.14 5.15
CA GLN A 143 -11.84 23.28 4.25
C GLN A 143 -12.73 22.93 3.07
N ALA A 144 -12.51 21.77 2.45
CA ALA A 144 -13.24 21.32 1.26
C ALA A 144 -14.66 20.81 1.56
N LEU A 145 -14.82 20.00 2.61
CA LEU A 145 -16.09 19.34 2.95
C LEU A 145 -16.83 20.03 4.12
N GLY A 146 -16.33 21.17 4.61
CA GLY A 146 -16.87 21.86 5.77
C GLY A 146 -16.55 21.19 7.12
N SER A 147 -17.10 21.72 8.22
CA SER A 147 -16.65 21.40 9.59
C SER A 147 -16.79 19.93 10.01
N SER A 148 -17.67 19.17 9.36
CA SER A 148 -17.87 17.73 9.58
C SER A 148 -17.20 16.87 8.49
N GLY A 149 -16.34 17.45 7.67
CA GLY A 149 -15.58 16.78 6.62
C GLY A 149 -14.80 15.58 7.15
N GLU A 150 -15.18 14.38 6.69
CA GLU A 150 -14.60 13.13 7.18
C GLU A 150 -14.57 12.05 6.09
N PHE A 151 -13.49 11.26 6.07
CA PHE A 151 -13.37 10.05 5.26
C PHE A 151 -13.28 8.80 6.14
N SER A 152 -13.97 7.75 5.73
CA SER A 152 -13.68 6.38 6.16
C SER A 152 -12.60 5.78 5.25
N ILE A 153 -11.79 4.87 5.82
CA ILE A 153 -10.74 4.16 5.07
C ILE A 153 -10.98 2.67 5.18
N LYS A 154 -10.93 1.97 4.03
CA LYS A 154 -11.05 0.51 3.96
C LYS A 154 -9.87 -0.08 3.20
N LEU A 155 -9.38 -1.20 3.72
CA LEU A 155 -8.59 -2.15 2.96
C LEU A 155 -9.56 -3.18 2.36
N ASP A 156 -9.76 -3.14 1.05
CA ASP A 156 -10.67 -4.03 0.34
C ASP A 156 -10.10 -5.44 0.20
N GLN A 157 -10.94 -6.37 -0.27
CA GLN A 157 -10.60 -7.80 -0.34
C GLN A 157 -9.46 -8.11 -1.31
N ASP A 158 -9.30 -7.28 -2.34
CA ASP A 158 -8.18 -7.34 -3.29
C ASP A 158 -6.90 -6.70 -2.74
N GLY A 159 -6.96 -6.13 -1.53
CA GLY A 159 -5.87 -5.46 -0.85
C GLY A 159 -5.65 -4.01 -1.29
N SER A 160 -6.55 -3.42 -2.08
CA SER A 160 -6.53 -1.99 -2.39
C SER A 160 -7.00 -1.15 -1.19
N LEU A 161 -6.56 0.11 -1.13
CA LEU A 161 -7.02 1.08 -0.13
C LEU A 161 -8.00 2.05 -0.76
N VAL A 162 -9.07 2.33 -0.04
CA VAL A 162 -10.16 3.21 -0.47
C VAL A 162 -10.51 4.18 0.64
N TRP A 163 -10.53 5.46 0.31
CA TRP A 163 -11.02 6.56 1.13
C TRP A 163 -12.39 6.98 0.61
N SER A 164 -13.41 6.99 1.46
CA SER A 164 -14.77 7.38 1.10
C SER A 164 -15.29 8.46 2.03
N VAL A 165 -15.84 9.53 1.47
CA VAL A 165 -16.49 10.60 2.23
C VAL A 165 -17.64 10.00 3.06
N VAL A 166 -17.67 10.31 4.35
CA VAL A 166 -18.72 9.87 5.30
C VAL A 166 -19.32 11.02 6.10
N GLY A 167 -18.76 12.22 5.98
CA GLY A 167 -19.28 13.44 6.60
C GLY A 167 -18.81 14.68 5.86
N GLY A 168 -19.61 15.75 5.96
CA GLY A 168 -19.36 17.02 5.27
C GLY A 168 -20.33 17.32 4.14
N SER A 169 -20.02 18.35 3.36
CA SER A 169 -20.65 18.76 2.11
C SER A 169 -19.95 18.13 0.90
N ASP A 170 -20.40 18.49 -0.29
CA ASP A 170 -19.83 18.01 -1.53
C ASP A 170 -18.45 18.64 -1.80
N TRP A 171 -17.44 17.81 -2.01
CA TRP A 171 -16.11 18.26 -2.44
C TRP A 171 -16.14 18.61 -3.91
N SER A 172 -16.24 19.89 -4.18
CA SER A 172 -16.46 20.45 -5.50
C SER A 172 -15.50 21.61 -5.70
N THR A 173 -14.84 21.66 -6.85
CA THR A 173 -13.84 22.69 -7.12
C THR A 173 -13.86 23.11 -8.58
N ASN A 174 -13.51 24.37 -8.79
CA ASN A 174 -13.16 24.91 -10.09
C ASN A 174 -11.77 25.58 -10.03
N SER A 175 -11.27 25.98 -11.20
CA SER A 175 -9.95 26.58 -11.34
C SER A 175 -9.71 27.88 -10.56
N ASP A 176 -10.75 28.60 -10.13
CA ASP A 176 -10.60 29.89 -9.44
C ASP A 176 -10.33 29.72 -7.93
N THR A 177 -10.86 28.65 -7.33
CA THR A 177 -10.70 28.33 -5.90
C THR A 177 -10.45 26.84 -5.72
N PRO A 178 -9.25 26.33 -6.06
CA PRO A 178 -8.93 24.92 -5.91
C PRO A 178 -8.95 24.44 -4.47
N GLU A 179 -9.78 23.45 -4.18
CA GLU A 179 -9.82 22.72 -2.92
C GLU A 179 -9.15 21.35 -3.09
N THR A 180 -7.96 21.23 -2.51
CA THR A 180 -7.15 20.02 -2.55
C THR A 180 -7.32 19.24 -1.25
N ILE A 181 -7.40 17.91 -1.34
CA ILE A 181 -7.31 17.02 -0.17
C ILE A 181 -6.14 16.05 -0.37
N SER A 182 -5.28 15.96 0.65
CA SER A 182 -4.15 15.05 0.70
C SER A 182 -4.52 13.77 1.43
N PHE A 183 -4.31 12.64 0.77
CA PHE A 183 -4.45 11.29 1.31
C PHE A 183 -3.07 10.67 1.50
N PHE A 184 -2.92 9.78 2.47
CA PHE A 184 -1.66 9.05 2.63
C PHE A 184 -1.83 7.63 3.15
N TRP A 185 -0.84 6.80 2.88
CA TRP A 185 -0.69 5.47 3.46
C TRP A 185 0.78 5.13 3.65
N GLN A 186 1.06 4.20 4.57
CA GLN A 186 2.42 3.78 4.89
C GLN A 186 2.67 2.32 4.52
N THR A 187 3.86 2.07 3.99
CA THR A 187 4.31 0.75 3.57
C THR A 187 5.79 0.54 3.83
N THR A 188 6.21 -0.70 3.99
CA THR A 188 7.64 -1.08 3.98
C THR A 188 8.23 -1.16 2.57
N GLN A 189 7.43 -0.95 1.52
CA GLN A 189 7.85 -1.13 0.13
C GLN A 189 8.19 0.21 -0.53
N PRO A 190 9.40 0.34 -1.09
CA PRO A 190 9.77 1.54 -1.83
C PRO A 190 9.09 1.59 -3.20
N PRO A 191 8.99 2.79 -3.82
CA PRO A 191 8.39 2.91 -5.13
C PRO A 191 9.34 2.40 -6.22
N ILE A 192 8.79 1.79 -7.29
CA ILE A 192 9.54 1.38 -8.50
C ILE A 192 9.40 2.36 -9.66
N GLY A 193 8.58 3.38 -9.51
CA GLY A 193 8.32 4.36 -10.54
C GLY A 193 6.85 4.80 -10.55
N PRO A 194 6.49 5.71 -11.46
CA PRO A 194 5.19 6.36 -11.49
C PRO A 194 4.15 5.55 -12.29
N PHE A 195 4.05 4.25 -12.00
CA PHE A 195 3.19 3.30 -12.72
C PHE A 195 1.92 2.91 -11.94
N GLY A 196 1.74 3.47 -10.75
CA GLY A 196 0.59 3.20 -9.89
C GLY A 196 -0.61 3.93 -10.46
N ARG A 197 -1.74 3.24 -10.53
CA ARG A 197 -3.01 3.85 -10.93
C ARG A 197 -3.85 4.15 -9.70
N PHE A 198 -4.29 5.39 -9.61
CA PHE A 198 -5.11 5.92 -8.53
C PHE A 198 -6.41 6.44 -9.13
N THR A 199 -7.51 6.24 -8.43
CA THR A 199 -8.83 6.68 -8.88
C THR A 199 -9.41 7.73 -7.95
N ALA A 200 -10.08 8.72 -8.54
CA ALA A 200 -11.03 9.57 -7.86
C ALA A 200 -12.39 9.44 -8.58
N LYS A 201 -13.49 9.44 -7.84
CA LYS A 201 -14.83 9.33 -8.45
C LYS A 201 -15.91 10.03 -7.64
N ASN A 202 -17.02 10.30 -8.33
CA ASN A 202 -18.33 10.62 -7.76
C ASN A 202 -19.35 9.59 -8.27
N ASP A 203 -20.65 9.85 -8.12
CA ASP A 203 -21.72 8.92 -8.51
C ASP A 203 -21.92 8.80 -10.03
N THR A 204 -21.35 9.71 -10.82
CA THR A 204 -21.60 9.84 -12.27
C THR A 204 -20.36 9.61 -13.13
N GLN A 205 -19.16 9.86 -12.62
CA GLN A 205 -17.91 9.78 -13.35
C GLN A 205 -16.73 9.40 -12.44
N SER A 206 -15.68 8.87 -13.07
CA SER A 206 -14.44 8.48 -12.43
C SER A 206 -13.26 8.84 -13.33
N GLY A 207 -12.17 9.28 -12.72
CA GLY A 207 -10.89 9.52 -13.38
C GLY A 207 -9.80 8.62 -12.80
N THR A 208 -8.77 8.40 -13.60
CA THR A 208 -7.54 7.72 -13.16
C THR A 208 -6.32 8.60 -13.40
N GLY A 209 -5.46 8.70 -12.40
CA GLY A 209 -4.15 9.33 -12.50
C GLY A 209 -3.00 8.38 -12.18
N ASN A 210 -1.82 8.72 -12.70
CA ASN A 210 -0.57 8.01 -12.44
C ASN A 210 0.11 8.52 -11.16
N GLY A 211 0.76 7.62 -10.43
CA GLY A 211 1.56 7.95 -9.26
C GLY A 211 2.55 6.85 -8.89
N PRO A 212 3.29 6.99 -7.78
CA PRO A 212 4.27 6.02 -7.32
C PRO A 212 3.65 4.64 -7.04
N LEU A 213 4.22 3.58 -7.62
CA LEU A 213 3.83 2.18 -7.38
C LEU A 213 4.85 1.50 -6.44
N PRO A 214 4.44 0.87 -5.33
CA PRO A 214 5.33 0.07 -4.48
C PRO A 214 5.85 -1.18 -5.20
N LEU A 215 7.06 -1.63 -4.85
CA LEU A 215 7.55 -2.95 -5.24
C LEU A 215 7.00 -4.04 -4.30
N ALA A 216 6.46 -5.13 -4.83
CA ALA A 216 6.17 -6.31 -4.01
C ALA A 216 7.47 -7.11 -3.75
N VAL A 217 8.34 -6.67 -2.83
CA VAL A 217 9.51 -7.47 -2.40
C VAL A 217 9.16 -8.28 -1.16
N PRO A 218 9.40 -9.61 -1.14
CA PRO A 218 9.40 -10.38 0.10
C PRO A 218 10.46 -9.81 1.05
N VAL A 219 10.06 -9.34 2.23
CA VAL A 219 11.01 -8.95 3.28
C VAL A 219 11.70 -10.24 3.76
N PRO A 220 13.03 -10.38 3.64
CA PRO A 220 13.70 -11.56 4.19
C PRO A 220 13.43 -11.61 5.69
N GLU A 221 12.95 -12.75 6.20
CA GLU A 221 12.76 -12.90 7.63
C GLU A 221 14.08 -12.62 8.36
N PRO A 222 14.06 -11.95 9.53
CA PRO A 222 15.27 -11.79 10.31
C PRO A 222 15.82 -13.18 10.56
N MET A 223 17.09 -13.42 10.17
CA MET A 223 17.74 -14.70 10.39
C MET A 223 17.56 -15.10 11.85
N SER A 224 16.66 -16.05 12.08
CA SER A 224 16.45 -16.65 13.39
C SER A 224 17.81 -17.14 13.89
N SER A 225 18.16 -16.77 15.12
CA SER A 225 19.40 -17.18 15.80
C SER A 225 19.56 -18.72 15.87
N GLN A 226 18.53 -19.48 15.51
CA GLN A 226 18.59 -20.94 15.38
C GLN A 226 19.42 -21.40 14.17
N GLY A 227 19.66 -20.55 13.16
CA GLY A 227 20.56 -20.85 12.05
C GLY A 227 22.05 -20.86 12.42
N LEU A 228 22.43 -20.14 13.48
CA LEU A 228 23.81 -20.08 13.97
C LEU A 228 24.19 -21.27 14.88
N LEU A 229 23.23 -22.02 15.41
CA LEU A 229 23.50 -23.21 16.23
C LEU A 229 23.71 -24.49 15.41
N ALA A 230 23.33 -24.51 14.14
CA ALA A 230 23.47 -25.69 13.28
C ALA A 230 24.93 -25.95 12.80
N LEU A 231 25.83 -24.97 12.91
CA LEU A 231 27.26 -25.13 12.55
C LEU A 231 28.15 -25.57 13.73
N GLY A 232 27.60 -25.68 14.95
CA GLY A 232 28.35 -26.04 16.16
C GLY A 232 28.48 -27.55 16.45
N PHE A 233 27.72 -28.42 15.79
CA PHE A 233 27.61 -29.84 16.18
C PHE A 233 28.31 -30.86 15.27
N LEU A 234 29.04 -30.42 14.23
CA LEU A 234 29.80 -31.33 13.34
C LEU A 234 31.25 -31.60 13.77
N GLY A 235 31.66 -31.17 14.98
CA GLY A 235 33.05 -31.24 15.44
C GLY A 235 33.41 -32.26 16.54
N LEU A 236 32.48 -33.04 17.09
CA LEU A 236 32.77 -33.99 18.18
C LEU A 236 32.37 -35.42 17.80
N GLY A 237 33.02 -35.96 16.76
CA GLY A 237 32.71 -37.28 16.21
C GLY A 237 33.90 -38.18 15.94
N LEU A 238 35.11 -37.89 16.43
CA LEU A 238 36.23 -38.84 16.35
C LEU A 238 37.15 -38.66 17.54
N VAL A 239 37.08 -39.61 18.47
CA VAL A 239 38.17 -40.26 19.22
C VAL A 239 37.51 -40.82 20.48
N LEU A 240 37.05 -42.07 20.45
CA LEU A 240 37.10 -42.98 21.59
C LEU A 240 36.63 -44.40 21.21
N LYS A 241 37.61 -45.28 20.90
CA LYS A 241 37.64 -46.74 21.14
C LYS A 241 38.87 -47.25 20.37
N ARG A 242 39.83 -47.98 20.95
CA ARG A 242 39.69 -49.08 21.91
C ARG A 242 41.09 -49.35 22.50
N ARG A 243 41.25 -49.35 23.83
CA ARG A 243 42.42 -49.93 24.50
C ARG A 243 41.92 -51.05 25.41
N ILE A 244 42.10 -52.28 24.94
CA ILE A 244 42.06 -53.56 25.67
C ILE A 244 43.17 -54.35 24.93
N GLY A 245 44.37 -54.59 25.45
CA GLY A 245 44.70 -55.13 26.76
C GLY A 245 44.87 -56.64 26.62
N SER A 246 46.10 -57.13 26.42
CA SER A 246 46.66 -58.35 27.05
C SER A 246 48.04 -58.73 26.47
N SER A 247 48.87 -59.23 27.38
CA SER A 247 50.27 -59.66 27.34
C SER A 247 50.68 -60.63 26.23
N LEU A 248 51.98 -60.63 25.88
CA LEU A 248 52.93 -61.74 26.14
C LEU A 248 54.29 -61.49 25.46
N PHE A 249 55.35 -61.79 26.22
CA PHE A 249 56.80 -61.84 25.92
C PHE A 249 57.57 -60.52 25.80
#